data_AF-A0A932LD10-F1
#
_entry.id   AF-A0A932LD10-F1
#
_cell.length_a   1.000
_cell.length_b   1.000
_cell.length_c   1.000
_cell.angle_alpha   90.00
_cell.angle_beta   90.00
_cell.angle_gamma   90.00
#
_symmetry.space_group_name_H-M   'P 1'
#
loop_
_entity.id
_entity.type
_entity.pdbx_description
1 polymer ?
#
loop_
_entity_poly.entity_id
_entity_poly.type
_entity_poly.pdbx_seq_one_letter_code
_entity_poly.pdbx_strand_id
1 'polypeptide(L)'
;MAQRVHEKLGIRSLGELQAAAIDGRLATVPGMGRKRLRSVIDTLNGRMRQTVSIPSPPPRRTADVPSVAELLDVDREYREQAAAGKRRKIAPRRFNPTGETWLPILRTERHGRHYTALYSNTARAHELGTTHDWVVIYLDDDSNRYQCTVITSSFGALRGLRIIRGRERECREYY
;
A
#
# COMPACT_ATOMS: atom_id res chain seq x y z
N MET A 1 12.22 -0.29 28.40
CA MET A 1 12.44 0.06 26.97
C MET A 1 11.22 0.74 26.37
N ALA A 2 10.01 0.17 26.52
CA ALA A 2 8.76 0.84 26.17
C ALA A 2 8.60 2.23 26.83
N GLN A 3 8.94 2.35 28.12
CA GLN A 3 8.85 3.61 28.87
C GLN A 3 9.75 4.73 28.30
N ARG A 4 10.98 4.41 27.83
CA ARG A 4 11.89 5.39 27.23
C ARG A 4 11.45 5.87 25.85
N VAL A 5 10.79 4.99 25.07
CA VAL A 5 10.21 5.34 23.77
C VAL A 5 8.97 6.22 23.97
N HIS A 6 8.19 5.95 25.02
CA HIS A 6 7.05 6.78 25.40
C HIS A 6 7.50 8.16 25.91
N GLU A 7 8.53 8.23 26.77
CA GLU A 7 9.05 9.48 27.34
C GLU A 7 9.75 10.37 26.29
N LYS A 8 10.52 9.80 25.36
CA LYS A 8 11.25 10.59 24.35
C LYS A 8 10.44 10.92 23.09
N LEU A 9 9.54 10.05 22.66
CA LEU A 9 8.84 10.19 21.37
C LEU A 9 7.32 10.34 21.53
N GLY A 10 6.79 10.29 22.74
CA GLY A 10 5.35 10.43 23.00
C GLY A 10 4.48 9.32 22.40
N ILE A 11 5.10 8.21 21.99
CA ILE A 11 4.45 7.15 21.22
C ILE A 11 3.48 6.38 22.12
N ARG A 12 2.19 6.40 21.77
CA ARG A 12 1.11 5.75 22.53
C ARG A 12 0.43 4.62 21.76
N SER A 13 0.72 4.48 20.47
CA SER A 13 0.14 3.44 19.62
C SER A 13 1.20 2.62 18.88
N LEU A 14 0.86 1.38 18.54
CA LEU A 14 1.69 0.51 17.71
C LEU A 14 1.96 1.13 16.32
N GLY A 15 0.99 1.88 15.78
CA GLY A 15 1.14 2.59 14.51
C GLY A 15 2.15 3.74 14.57
N GLU A 16 2.16 4.50 15.67
CA GLU A 16 3.18 5.55 15.90
C GLU A 16 4.58 4.96 16.12
N LEU A 17 4.68 3.81 16.81
CA LEU A 17 5.94 3.09 16.97
C LEU A 17 6.52 2.66 15.63
N GLN A 18 5.65 2.13 14.76
CA GLN A 18 6.03 1.72 13.41
C GLN A 18 6.43 2.92 12.54
N ALA A 19 5.67 4.03 12.60
CA ALA A 19 6.00 5.25 11.87
C ALA A 19 7.36 5.80 12.32
N ALA A 20 7.60 5.91 13.62
CA ALA A 20 8.88 6.35 14.18
C ALA A 20 10.04 5.42 13.78
N ALA A 21 9.79 4.10 13.70
CA ALA A 21 10.79 3.13 13.25
C ALA A 21 11.26 3.38 11.82
N ILE A 22 10.33 3.82 10.96
CA ILE A 22 10.53 3.94 9.52
C ILE A 22 10.98 5.35 9.12
N ASP A 23 10.45 6.40 9.75
CA ASP A 23 10.87 7.79 9.53
C ASP A 23 12.21 8.16 10.20
N GLY A 24 12.82 7.19 10.92
CA GLY A 24 14.13 7.33 11.55
C GLY A 24 14.12 7.98 12.93
N ARG A 25 12.98 8.51 13.42
CA ARG A 25 12.89 9.08 14.78
C ARG A 25 13.21 8.07 15.86
N LEU A 26 12.87 6.81 15.65
CA LEU A 26 13.18 5.73 16.58
C LEU A 26 14.69 5.43 16.64
N ALA A 27 15.47 5.72 15.59
CA ALA A 27 16.92 5.58 15.60
C ALA A 27 17.63 6.61 16.49
N THR A 28 16.95 7.72 16.81
CA THR A 28 17.48 8.76 17.71
C THR A 28 17.40 8.37 19.18
N VAL A 29 16.69 7.28 19.51
CA VAL A 29 16.57 6.78 20.88
C VAL A 29 17.83 5.98 21.26
N PRO A 30 18.51 6.31 22.38
CA PRO A 30 19.69 5.57 22.83
C PRO A 30 19.43 4.07 22.98
N GLY A 31 20.20 3.24 22.28
CA GLY A 31 20.07 1.78 22.28
C GLY A 31 19.26 1.20 21.10
N MET A 32 18.79 2.03 20.16
CA MET A 32 18.17 1.60 18.88
C MET A 32 19.16 1.63 17.71
N GLY A 33 20.08 0.66 17.72
CA GLY A 33 20.93 0.40 16.55
C GLY A 33 20.17 -0.23 15.38
N ARG A 34 20.73 -0.17 14.17
CA ARG A 34 20.15 -0.68 12.91
C ARG A 34 19.53 -2.08 13.02
N LYS A 35 20.21 -3.00 13.72
CA LYS A 35 19.74 -4.38 13.93
C LYS A 35 18.47 -4.47 14.77
N ARG A 36 18.34 -3.63 15.81
CA ARG A 36 17.15 -3.57 16.67
C ARG A 36 15.98 -2.90 15.99
N LEU A 37 16.23 -1.82 15.24
CA LEU A 37 15.20 -1.18 14.38
C LEU A 37 14.57 -2.20 13.43
N ARG A 38 15.41 -2.95 12.70
CA ARG A 38 14.94 -3.95 11.74
C ARG A 38 14.12 -5.06 12.41
N SER A 39 14.56 -5.54 13.57
CA SER A 39 13.82 -6.53 14.35
C SER A 39 12.47 -6.00 14.87
N VAL A 40 12.39 -4.72 15.27
CA VAL A 40 11.12 -4.08 15.67
C VAL A 40 10.18 -3.97 14.46
N ILE A 41 10.69 -3.53 13.32
CA ILE A 41 9.94 -3.44 12.06
C ILE A 41 9.41 -4.83 11.64
N ASP A 42 10.25 -5.86 11.65
CA ASP A 42 9.89 -7.23 11.27
C ASP A 42 8.82 -7.82 12.22
N THR A 43 8.96 -7.59 13.53
CA THR A 43 8.01 -8.08 14.54
C THR A 43 6.64 -7.40 14.42
N LEU A 44 6.64 -6.08 14.19
CA LEU A 44 5.41 -5.32 13.96
C LEU A 44 4.71 -5.79 12.67
N ASN A 45 5.47 -6.00 11.59
CA ASN A 45 4.96 -6.54 10.32
C ASN A 45 4.41 -7.97 10.46
N GLY A 46 5.05 -8.83 11.26
CA GLY A 46 4.59 -10.19 11.54
C GLY A 46 3.26 -10.24 12.30
N ARG A 47 3.13 -9.44 13.37
CA ARG A 47 1.87 -9.35 14.14
C ARG A 47 0.71 -8.75 13.34
N MET A 48 0.98 -7.77 12.49
CA MET A 48 -0.07 -7.14 11.67
C MET A 48 -0.59 -8.03 10.54
N ARG A 49 0.19 -9.02 10.08
CA ARG A 49 -0.30 -10.06 9.16
C ARG A 49 -1.29 -11.01 9.82
N GLN A 50 -1.15 -11.28 11.12
CA GLN A 50 -2.06 -12.16 11.87
C GLN A 50 -3.37 -11.47 12.25
N THR A 51 -3.40 -10.14 12.37
CA THR A 51 -4.63 -9.40 12.72
C THR A 51 -5.59 -9.19 11.54
N VAL A 52 -5.26 -9.67 10.34
CA VAL A 52 -6.15 -9.70 9.18
C VAL A 52 -6.31 -11.15 8.71
N SER A 53 -6.77 -12.02 9.60
CA SER A 53 -7.37 -13.29 9.18
C SER A 53 -8.81 -13.00 8.77
N ILE A 54 -8.98 -12.46 7.56
CA ILE A 54 -10.30 -12.43 6.91
C ILE A 54 -10.48 -13.84 6.33
N PRO A 55 -11.56 -14.57 6.66
CA PRO A 55 -11.81 -15.88 6.06
C PRO A 55 -11.77 -15.76 4.53
N SER A 56 -11.02 -16.65 3.89
CA SER A 56 -10.91 -16.69 2.43
C SER A 56 -12.31 -16.82 1.82
N PRO A 57 -12.78 -15.83 1.03
CA PRO A 57 -14.05 -15.97 0.34
C PRO A 57 -13.96 -17.13 -0.67
N PRO A 58 -15.11 -17.74 -1.04
CA PRO A 58 -15.14 -18.81 -2.03
C PRO A 58 -14.49 -18.37 -3.35
N PRO A 59 -13.93 -19.32 -4.14
CA PRO A 59 -13.29 -19.00 -5.41
C PRO A 59 -14.28 -18.29 -6.34
N ARG A 60 -13.91 -17.09 -6.80
CA ARG A 60 -14.73 -16.28 -7.71
C ARG A 60 -14.91 -16.99 -9.05
N ARG A 61 -16.06 -16.77 -9.68
CA ARG A 61 -16.21 -17.09 -11.11
C ARG A 61 -15.28 -16.17 -11.89
N THR A 62 -14.65 -16.68 -12.95
CA THR A 62 -13.70 -15.94 -13.80
C THR A 62 -14.27 -14.65 -14.37
N ALA A 63 -15.60 -14.56 -14.50
CA ALA A 63 -16.30 -13.35 -14.95
C ALA A 63 -16.26 -12.19 -13.92
N ASP A 64 -16.04 -12.46 -12.63
CA ASP A 64 -16.11 -11.46 -11.54
C ASP A 64 -14.74 -10.82 -11.21
N VAL A 65 -13.68 -11.24 -11.90
CA VAL A 65 -12.34 -10.68 -11.73
C VAL A 65 -12.08 -9.71 -12.88
N PRO A 66 -11.78 -8.43 -12.60
CA PRO A 66 -11.43 -7.45 -13.63
C PRO A 66 -10.26 -7.91 -14.50
N SER A 67 -10.30 -7.58 -15.79
CA SER A 67 -9.21 -7.94 -16.70
C SER A 67 -7.92 -7.18 -16.35
N VAL A 68 -6.76 -7.69 -16.78
CA VAL A 68 -5.49 -6.97 -16.62
C VAL A 68 -5.54 -5.61 -17.31
N ALA A 69 -6.09 -5.56 -18.53
CA ALA A 69 -6.23 -4.33 -19.31
C ALA A 69 -7.04 -3.26 -18.56
N GLU A 70 -8.16 -3.65 -17.96
CA GLU A 70 -9.04 -2.76 -17.19
C GLU A 70 -8.33 -2.21 -15.94
N LEU A 71 -7.63 -3.07 -15.18
CA LEU A 71 -6.90 -2.64 -13.99
C LEU A 71 -5.71 -1.73 -14.32
N LEU A 72 -5.01 -1.99 -15.42
CA LEU A 72 -3.91 -1.15 -15.89
C LEU A 72 -4.41 0.20 -16.46
N ASP A 73 -5.62 0.26 -17.02
CA ASP A 73 -6.26 1.53 -17.37
C ASP A 73 -6.56 2.38 -16.12
N VAL A 74 -7.12 1.78 -15.06
CA VAL A 74 -7.34 2.46 -13.78
C VAL A 74 -6.03 2.93 -13.15
N ASP A 75 -4.96 2.13 -13.21
CA ASP A 75 -3.62 2.50 -12.75
C ASP A 75 -3.06 3.73 -13.51
N ARG A 76 -3.18 3.72 -14.84
CA ARG A 76 -2.75 4.84 -15.69
C ARG A 76 -3.52 6.11 -15.36
N GLU A 77 -4.85 6.05 -15.33
CA GLU A 77 -5.71 7.20 -15.01
C GLU A 77 -5.38 7.76 -13.61
N TYR A 78 -5.16 6.89 -12.63
CA TYR A 78 -4.78 7.30 -11.29
C TYR A 78 -3.46 8.07 -11.31
N ARG A 79 -2.41 7.49 -11.90
CA ARG A 79 -1.06 8.07 -11.90
C ARG A 79 -1.00 9.41 -12.62
N GLU A 80 -1.63 9.51 -13.79
CA GLU A 80 -1.66 10.77 -14.56
C GLU A 80 -2.31 11.89 -13.77
N GLN A 81 -3.45 11.61 -13.12
CA GLN A 81 -4.18 12.63 -12.39
C GLN A 81 -3.59 12.92 -11.00
N ALA A 82 -2.95 11.93 -10.38
CA ALA A 82 -2.15 12.14 -9.16
C ALA A 82 -0.96 13.06 -9.46
N ALA A 83 -0.25 12.82 -10.57
CA ALA A 83 0.87 13.67 -11.03
C ALA A 83 0.41 15.08 -11.40
N ALA A 84 -0.79 15.23 -11.98
CA ALA A 84 -1.36 16.54 -12.29
C ALA A 84 -1.81 17.34 -11.05
N GLY A 85 -1.80 16.74 -9.85
CA GLY A 85 -2.23 17.40 -8.61
C GLY A 85 -3.72 17.72 -8.52
N LYS A 86 -4.54 17.23 -9.47
CA LYS A 86 -5.98 17.58 -9.59
C LYS A 86 -6.90 16.71 -8.73
N ARG A 87 -6.37 15.72 -8.03
CA ARG A 87 -7.18 14.76 -7.26
C ARG A 87 -7.44 15.23 -5.84
N ARG A 88 -8.63 14.87 -5.34
CA ARG A 88 -8.93 14.98 -3.91
C ARG A 88 -7.91 14.18 -3.13
N LYS A 89 -7.37 14.78 -2.07
CA LYS A 89 -6.43 14.12 -1.17
C LYS A 89 -7.14 13.70 0.11
N ILE A 90 -6.72 12.60 0.69
CA ILE A 90 -7.17 12.12 2.00
C ILE A 90 -6.01 12.19 2.99
N ALA A 91 -6.34 12.29 4.28
CA ALA A 91 -5.38 12.11 5.35
C ALA A 91 -5.33 10.62 5.69
N PRO A 92 -4.28 9.87 5.28
CA PRO A 92 -4.21 8.47 5.64
C PRO A 92 -4.04 8.33 7.15
N ARG A 93 -4.64 7.28 7.73
CA ARG A 93 -4.57 7.00 9.18
C ARG A 93 -3.20 6.46 9.64
N ARG A 94 -2.44 5.88 8.72
CA ARG A 94 -1.12 5.27 8.98
C ARG A 94 -0.05 6.11 8.28
N PHE A 95 1.16 6.14 8.82
CA PHE A 95 2.30 6.89 8.24
C PHE A 95 1.96 8.36 7.94
N ASN A 96 1.18 9.00 8.82
CA ASN A 96 0.78 10.39 8.71
C ASN A 96 0.73 11.05 10.10
N PRO A 97 1.90 11.30 10.71
CA PRO A 97 1.97 11.86 12.06
C PRO A 97 1.39 13.28 12.14
N THR A 98 1.41 14.04 11.04
CA THR A 98 0.86 15.40 10.95
C THR A 98 -0.66 15.42 10.72
N GLY A 99 -1.25 14.30 10.29
CA GLY A 99 -2.67 14.23 9.94
C GLY A 99 -3.03 14.96 8.65
N GLU A 100 -2.05 15.35 7.84
CA GLU A 100 -2.26 16.15 6.64
C GLU A 100 -2.94 15.36 5.52
N THR A 101 -3.73 16.04 4.69
CA THR A 101 -4.39 15.50 3.50
C THR A 101 -3.43 15.49 2.31
N TRP A 102 -2.50 14.54 2.31
CA TRP A 102 -1.46 14.45 1.27
C TRP A 102 -1.67 13.33 0.25
N LEU A 103 -2.47 12.31 0.54
CA LEU A 103 -2.58 11.10 -0.30
C LEU A 103 -3.67 11.25 -1.38
N PRO A 104 -3.34 11.25 -2.68
CA PRO A 104 -4.34 11.33 -3.74
C PRO A 104 -5.20 10.08 -3.80
N ILE A 105 -6.52 10.24 -3.97
CA ILE A 105 -7.47 9.15 -4.19
C ILE A 105 -8.20 9.34 -5.51
N LEU A 106 -8.35 8.25 -6.27
CA LEU A 106 -9.25 8.17 -7.43
C LEU A 106 -10.44 7.29 -7.07
N ARG A 107 -11.63 7.71 -7.47
CA ARG A 107 -12.83 6.89 -7.56
C ARG A 107 -13.36 6.95 -8.98
N THR A 108 -13.41 5.80 -9.66
CA THR A 108 -13.76 5.71 -11.08
C THR A 108 -14.66 4.50 -11.30
N GLU A 109 -15.28 4.41 -12.47
CA GLU A 109 -16.16 3.30 -12.83
C GLU A 109 -15.75 2.72 -14.19
N ARG A 110 -15.80 1.40 -14.33
CA ARG A 110 -15.65 0.70 -15.62
C ARG A 110 -16.66 -0.43 -15.68
N HIS A 111 -17.43 -0.52 -16.76
CA HIS A 111 -18.38 -1.63 -16.98
C HIS A 111 -19.33 -1.89 -15.79
N GLY A 112 -19.82 -0.83 -15.13
CA GLY A 112 -20.70 -0.94 -13.95
C GLY A 112 -19.99 -1.33 -12.65
N ARG A 113 -18.65 -1.37 -12.63
CA ARG A 113 -17.82 -1.68 -11.46
C ARG A 113 -17.18 -0.42 -10.92
N HIS A 114 -17.31 -0.20 -9.62
CA HIS A 114 -16.71 0.95 -8.94
C HIS A 114 -15.32 0.62 -8.42
N TYR A 115 -14.35 1.47 -8.74
CA TYR A 115 -12.97 1.32 -8.33
C TYR A 115 -12.53 2.48 -7.47
N THR A 116 -11.77 2.16 -6.42
CA THR A 116 -11.01 3.12 -5.64
C THR A 116 -9.52 2.84 -5.80
N ALA A 117 -8.74 3.82 -6.29
CA ALA A 117 -7.29 3.69 -6.46
C ALA A 117 -6.52 4.73 -5.65
N LEU A 118 -5.41 4.30 -5.03
CA LEU A 118 -4.53 5.13 -4.22
C LEU A 118 -3.11 4.57 -4.15
N TYR A 119 -2.12 5.41 -3.90
CA TYR A 119 -0.76 4.96 -3.65
C TYR A 119 -0.65 4.15 -2.35
N SER A 120 0.12 3.07 -2.40
CA SER A 120 0.38 2.20 -1.25
C SER A 120 1.10 2.98 -0.15
N ASN A 121 0.40 3.21 0.94
CA ASN A 121 0.94 3.80 2.16
C ASN A 121 1.29 2.72 3.19
N THR A 122 2.11 1.75 2.80
CA THR A 122 2.56 0.63 3.64
C THR A 122 4.04 0.75 3.96
N ALA A 123 4.49 0.18 5.10
CA ALA A 123 5.90 0.18 5.52
C ALA A 123 6.85 -0.26 4.40
N ARG A 124 6.50 -1.34 3.69
CA ARG A 124 7.30 -1.87 2.59
C ARG A 124 7.43 -0.90 1.41
N ALA A 125 6.38 -0.14 1.10
CA ALA A 125 6.46 0.87 0.04
C ALA A 125 7.36 2.04 0.44
N HIS A 126 7.35 2.43 1.72
CA HIS A 126 8.27 3.44 2.27
C HIS A 126 9.72 2.95 2.28
N GLU A 127 9.98 1.73 2.77
CA GLU A 127 11.32 1.12 2.79
C GLU A 127 11.95 1.00 1.40
N LEU A 128 11.14 0.74 0.38
CA LEU A 128 11.58 0.60 -1.01
C LEU A 128 11.55 1.93 -1.79
N GLY A 129 11.12 3.03 -1.18
CA GLY A 129 10.97 4.32 -1.87
C GLY A 129 9.90 4.32 -2.99
N THR A 130 8.97 3.36 -2.97
CA THR A 130 7.95 3.15 -4.01
C THR A 130 6.57 3.72 -3.65
N THR A 131 6.52 4.65 -2.71
CA THR A 131 5.28 5.33 -2.25
C THR A 131 4.56 6.11 -3.35
N HIS A 132 5.21 6.37 -4.48
CA HIS A 132 4.63 7.02 -5.65
C HIS A 132 4.58 6.08 -6.88
N ASP A 133 4.86 4.80 -6.68
CA ASP A 133 4.87 3.79 -7.75
C ASP A 133 3.81 2.71 -7.52
N TRP A 134 3.69 2.20 -6.29
CA TRP A 134 2.77 1.12 -5.98
C TRP A 134 1.36 1.66 -5.83
N VAL A 135 0.44 1.23 -6.70
CA VAL A 135 -0.96 1.64 -6.68
C VAL A 135 -1.80 0.48 -6.18
N VAL A 136 -2.59 0.71 -5.14
CA VAL A 136 -3.57 -0.25 -4.63
C VAL A 136 -4.92 0.11 -5.24
N ILE A 137 -5.54 -0.86 -5.90
CA ILE A 137 -6.87 -0.73 -6.49
C ILE A 137 -7.82 -1.61 -5.69
N TYR A 138 -8.91 -1.02 -5.25
CA TYR A 138 -10.05 -1.68 -4.62
C TYR A 138 -11.21 -1.68 -5.60
N LEU A 139 -11.90 -2.82 -5.69
CA LEU A 139 -13.21 -2.91 -6.31
C LEU A 139 -14.25 -2.83 -5.18
N ASP A 140 -15.07 -1.80 -5.22
CA ASP A 140 -16.17 -1.59 -4.29
C ASP A 140 -17.39 -2.39 -4.81
N ASP A 141 -17.50 -3.65 -4.37
CA ASP A 141 -18.65 -4.53 -4.59
C ASP A 141 -19.28 -4.85 -3.23
N ASP A 142 -20.60 -4.71 -3.12
CA ASP A 142 -21.42 -4.90 -1.93
C ASP A 142 -21.25 -6.28 -1.28
N SER A 143 -20.81 -7.26 -2.06
CA SER A 143 -20.75 -8.66 -1.63
C SER A 143 -19.32 -9.19 -1.41
N ASN A 144 -18.29 -8.60 -2.02
CA ASN A 144 -16.92 -9.08 -1.85
C ASN A 144 -15.85 -8.04 -2.26
N ARG A 145 -15.00 -7.61 -1.32
CA ARG A 145 -13.89 -6.68 -1.60
C ARG A 145 -12.77 -7.37 -2.40
N TYR A 146 -12.65 -7.06 -3.69
CA TYR A 146 -11.44 -7.39 -4.45
C TYR A 146 -10.42 -6.27 -4.29
N GLN A 147 -9.15 -6.64 -4.12
CA GLN A 147 -8.04 -5.69 -4.14
C GLN A 147 -6.87 -6.26 -4.91
N CYS A 148 -6.14 -5.39 -5.60
CA CYS A 148 -4.87 -5.73 -6.21
C CYS A 148 -3.85 -4.60 -6.07
N THR A 149 -2.58 -4.89 -6.30
CA THR A 149 -1.52 -3.88 -6.31
C THR A 149 -0.81 -3.89 -7.65
N VAL A 150 -0.81 -2.73 -8.31
CA VAL A 150 -0.07 -2.49 -9.54
C VAL A 150 1.28 -1.87 -9.18
N ILE A 151 2.35 -2.43 -9.75
CA ILE A 151 3.73 -2.00 -9.51
C ILE A 151 4.47 -1.85 -10.83
N THR A 152 5.56 -1.10 -10.83
CA THR A 152 6.53 -1.18 -11.93
C THR A 152 7.43 -2.38 -11.67
N SER A 153 7.49 -3.32 -12.61
CA SER A 153 8.37 -4.48 -12.46
C SER A 153 9.83 -4.06 -12.52
N SER A 154 10.63 -4.47 -11.54
CA SER A 154 12.08 -4.23 -11.51
C SER A 154 12.90 -5.34 -12.15
N PHE A 155 12.30 -6.51 -12.47
CA PHE A 155 13.02 -7.70 -12.89
C PHE A 155 12.27 -8.50 -13.98
N GLY A 156 13.00 -9.38 -14.68
CA GLY A 156 12.44 -10.30 -15.67
C GLY A 156 12.01 -9.64 -16.98
N ALA A 157 11.29 -10.41 -17.81
CA ALA A 157 10.85 -9.99 -19.14
C ALA A 157 9.89 -8.78 -19.15
N LEU A 158 9.24 -8.49 -18.02
CA LEU A 158 8.32 -7.36 -17.87
C LEU A 158 8.98 -6.15 -17.21
N ARG A 159 10.32 -6.11 -17.10
CA ARG A 159 11.05 -5.03 -16.44
C ARG A 159 10.70 -3.67 -17.06
N GLY A 160 10.39 -2.70 -16.21
CA GLY A 160 9.97 -1.35 -16.61
C GLY A 160 8.47 -1.23 -16.93
N LEU A 161 7.74 -2.34 -17.04
CA LEU A 161 6.32 -2.34 -17.33
C LEU A 161 5.48 -2.34 -16.05
N ARG A 162 4.23 -1.85 -16.17
CA ARG A 162 3.24 -1.91 -15.09
C ARG A 162 2.63 -3.30 -15.05
N ILE A 163 2.66 -3.93 -13.88
CA ILE A 163 2.16 -5.28 -13.68
C ILE A 163 1.31 -5.37 -12.42
N ILE A 164 0.32 -6.26 -12.43
CA ILE A 164 -0.48 -6.58 -11.26
C ILE A 164 0.22 -7.71 -10.50
N ARG A 165 0.56 -7.46 -9.23
CA ARG A 165 1.20 -8.47 -8.38
C ARG A 165 0.32 -9.71 -8.24
N GLY A 166 0.90 -10.88 -8.50
CA GLY A 166 0.21 -12.17 -8.48
C GLY A 166 -0.53 -12.53 -9.78
N ARG A 167 -0.48 -11.66 -10.79
CA ARG A 167 -1.06 -11.91 -12.14
C ARG A 167 -0.01 -11.72 -13.23
N GLU A 168 1.25 -12.05 -12.95
CA GLU A 168 2.38 -11.80 -13.83
C GLU A 168 2.27 -12.55 -15.17
N ARG A 169 1.66 -13.74 -15.18
CA ARG A 169 1.41 -14.49 -16.42
C ARG A 169 0.43 -13.76 -17.33
N GLU A 170 -0.70 -13.32 -16.79
CA GLU A 170 -1.71 -12.56 -17.54
C GLU A 170 -1.16 -11.20 -18.00
N CYS A 171 -0.29 -10.57 -17.21
CA CYS A 171 0.40 -9.35 -17.64
C CYS A 171 1.33 -9.63 -18.84
N ARG A 172 1.98 -10.79 -18.90
CA ARG A 172 2.81 -11.17 -20.06
C ARG A 172 1.99 -11.43 -21.31
N GLU A 173 0.77 -11.93 -21.17
CA GLU A 173 -0.15 -12.13 -22.31
C GLU A 173 -0.75 -10.81 -22.80
N TYR A 174 -0.79 -9.78 -21.95
CA TYR A 174 -1.29 -8.45 -22.29
C TYR A 174 -0.29 -7.59 -23.08
N TYR A 175 1.02 -7.77 -22.85
CA TYR A 175 2.10 -7.04 -23.54
C TYR A 175 2.64 -7.81 -24.73
#